data_AF-A0A924XQI2-F1
#
_entry.id   AF-A0A924XQI2-F1
#
_cell.length_a   1.000
_cell.length_b   1.000
_cell.length_c   1.000
_cell.angle_alpha   90.00
_cell.angle_beta   90.00
_cell.angle_gamma   90.00
#
_symmetry.space_group_name_H-M   'P 1'
#
loop_
_entity.id
_entity.type
_entity.pdbx_description
1 polymer ?
#
loop_
_entity_poly.entity_id
_entity_poly.type
_entity_poly.pdbx_seq_one_letter_code
_entity_poly.pdbx_strand_id
1 'polypeptide(L)'
;WYAGALAMGAAAGAMGNRWNLAFLAETERQVEEHLAGHLGRLSPADRRTRAIVHAMREDEARHRDSAIALGAAELPEPVRAGMRALAKAMTTIAYRV
;
A
#
# COMPACT_ATOMS: atom_id res chain seq x y z
N TRP A 1 19.17 -34.17 4.08
CA TRP A 1 17.70 -34.04 4.13
C TRP A 1 17.26 -32.79 4.90
N TYR A 2 17.52 -32.70 6.21
CA TYR A 2 17.13 -31.54 7.03
C TYR A 2 17.71 -30.19 6.57
N ALA A 3 19.01 -30.12 6.23
CA ALA A 3 19.63 -28.89 5.75
C ALA A 3 19.00 -28.39 4.42
N GLY A 4 18.62 -29.31 3.52
CA GLY A 4 17.93 -28.97 2.27
C GLY A 4 16.50 -28.49 2.51
N ALA A 5 15.75 -29.15 3.40
CA ALA A 5 14.41 -28.72 3.79
C ALA A 5 14.42 -27.36 4.49
N LEU A 6 15.41 -27.11 5.37
CA LEU A 6 15.61 -25.81 6.04
C LEU A 6 15.94 -24.71 5.02
N ALA A 7 16.85 -24.98 4.08
CA ALA A 7 17.20 -24.02 3.04
C ALA A 7 15.99 -23.66 2.14
N MET A 8 15.19 -24.65 1.76
CA MET A 8 13.95 -24.44 1.00
C MET A 8 12.90 -23.66 1.81
N GLY A 9 12.73 -23.96 3.09
CA GLY A 9 11.81 -23.24 3.98
C GLY A 9 12.22 -21.78 4.18
N ALA A 10 13.53 -21.53 4.40
CA ALA A 10 14.08 -20.18 4.50
C ALA A 10 13.93 -19.40 3.19
N ALA A 11 14.18 -20.03 2.04
CA ALA A 11 13.97 -19.42 0.73
C ALA A 11 12.48 -19.09 0.48
N ALA A 12 11.57 -20.01 0.79
CA ALA A 12 10.13 -19.78 0.66
C ALA A 12 9.64 -18.65 1.58
N GLY A 13 10.12 -18.59 2.83
CA GLY A 13 9.81 -17.52 3.77
C GLY A 13 10.34 -16.16 3.30
N ALA A 14 11.59 -16.13 2.79
CA ALA A 14 12.17 -14.91 2.22
C ALA A 14 11.42 -14.44 0.98
N MET A 15 11.01 -15.36 0.09
CA MET A 15 10.16 -15.02 -1.06
C MET A 15 8.81 -14.48 -0.58
N GLY A 16 8.18 -15.11 0.40
CA GLY A 16 6.94 -14.63 1.01
C GLY A 16 7.05 -13.21 1.58
N ASN A 17 8.18 -12.88 2.22
CA ASN A 17 8.42 -11.54 2.76
C ASN A 17 8.46 -10.47 1.66
N ARG A 18 9.10 -10.75 0.52
CA ARG A 18 9.16 -9.81 -0.62
C ARG A 18 7.79 -9.55 -1.23
N TRP A 19 6.94 -10.58 -1.31
CA TRP A 19 5.56 -10.44 -1.78
C TRP A 19 4.68 -9.67 -0.79
N ASN A 20 4.87 -9.88 0.51
CA ASN A 20 4.18 -9.11 1.55
C ASN A 20 4.54 -7.61 1.49
N LEU A 21 5.83 -7.30 1.35
CA LEU A 21 6.30 -5.93 1.15
C LEU A 21 5.73 -5.30 -0.14
N ALA A 22 5.61 -6.09 -1.21
CA ALA A 22 4.99 -5.65 -2.46
C ALA A 22 3.51 -5.30 -2.29
N PHE A 23 2.76 -6.14 -1.56
CA PHE A 23 1.37 -5.89 -1.21
C PHE A 23 1.20 -4.64 -0.35
N LEU A 24 2.08 -4.46 0.65
CA LEU A 24 2.10 -3.26 1.49
C LEU A 24 2.34 -2.02 0.63
N ALA A 25 3.41 -2.00 -0.18
CA ALA A 25 3.74 -0.88 -1.06
C ALA A 25 2.59 -0.49 -2.01
N GLU A 26 1.89 -1.47 -2.57
CA GLU A 26 0.74 -1.22 -3.45
C GLU A 26 -0.49 -0.72 -2.68
N THR A 27 -0.69 -1.18 -1.44
CA THR A 27 -1.75 -0.67 -0.56
C THR A 27 -1.48 0.79 -0.19
N GLU A 28 -0.25 1.12 0.21
CA GLU A 28 0.14 2.50 0.53
C GLU A 28 -0.04 3.43 -0.66
N ARG A 29 0.28 2.96 -1.88
CA ARG A 29 0.02 3.70 -3.12
C ARG A 29 -1.47 4.01 -3.32
N GLN A 30 -2.35 3.07 -2.99
CA GLN A 30 -3.80 3.27 -3.09
C GLN A 30 -4.34 4.19 -1.99
N VAL A 31 -3.76 4.15 -0.78
CA VAL A 31 -4.07 5.11 0.29
C VAL A 31 -3.63 6.51 -0.11
N GLU A 32 -2.44 6.66 -0.70
CA GLU A 32 -1.95 7.95 -1.20
C GLU A 32 -2.91 8.57 -2.24
N GLU A 33 -3.35 7.76 -3.22
CA GLU A 33 -4.36 8.16 -4.21
C GLU A 33 -5.68 8.56 -3.55
N HIS A 34 -6.09 7.83 -2.51
CA HIS A 34 -7.29 8.14 -1.75
C HIS A 34 -7.17 9.48 -1.00
N LEU A 35 -6.04 9.73 -0.32
CA LEU A 35 -5.76 10.99 0.39
C LEU A 35 -5.70 12.17 -0.58
N ALA A 36 -5.14 11.99 -1.77
CA ALA A 36 -5.16 13.00 -2.82
C ALA A 36 -6.60 13.33 -3.27
N GLY A 37 -7.44 12.31 -3.45
CA GLY A 37 -8.87 12.50 -3.71
C GLY A 37 -9.60 13.21 -2.57
N HIS A 38 -9.26 12.88 -1.32
CA HIS A 38 -9.83 13.52 -0.13
C HIS A 38 -9.42 15.00 -0.02
N LEU A 39 -8.16 15.34 -0.28
CA LEU A 39 -7.68 16.74 -0.36
C LEU A 39 -8.43 17.57 -1.41
N GLY A 40 -8.85 16.95 -2.52
CA GLY A 40 -9.67 17.61 -3.54
C GLY A 40 -11.10 17.94 -3.08
N ARG A 41 -11.62 17.21 -2.08
CA ARG A 41 -12.98 17.40 -1.53
C ARG A 41 -13.02 18.34 -0.32
N LEU A 42 -11.89 18.49 0.38
CA LEU A 42 -11.79 19.37 1.53
C LEU A 42 -11.86 20.85 1.12
N SER A 43 -12.63 21.64 1.88
CA SER A 43 -12.71 23.09 1.71
C SER A 43 -11.32 23.74 1.75
N PRO A 44 -10.98 24.64 0.82
CA PRO A 44 -9.71 25.39 0.86
C PRO A 44 -9.53 26.21 2.15
N ALA A 45 -10.62 26.58 2.82
CA ALA A 45 -10.59 27.32 4.08
C ALA A 45 -10.14 26.47 5.28
N ASP A 46 -10.31 25.14 5.21
CA ASP A 46 -9.90 24.23 6.27
C ASP A 46 -8.41 23.88 6.17
N ARG A 47 -7.56 24.88 6.42
CA ARG A 47 -6.10 24.73 6.36
C ARG A 47 -5.57 23.71 7.34
N ARG A 48 -6.22 23.54 8.50
CA ARG A 48 -5.78 22.61 9.55
C ARG A 48 -5.92 21.17 9.08
N THR A 49 -7.11 20.78 8.63
CA THR A 49 -7.36 19.40 8.15
C THR A 49 -6.52 19.10 6.92
N ARG A 50 -6.41 20.05 5.98
CA ARG A 50 -5.55 19.88 4.79
C ARG A 50 -4.09 19.64 5.15
N ALA A 51 -3.53 20.37 6.12
CA ALA A 51 -2.16 20.17 6.55
C ALA A 51 -1.92 18.76 7.13
N ILE A 52 -2.87 18.25 7.92
CA ILE A 52 -2.81 16.89 8.46
C ILE A 52 -2.84 15.85 7.33
N VAL A 53 -3.79 15.98 6.39
CA VAL A 53 -3.92 15.03 5.28
C VAL A 53 -2.70 15.07 4.34
N HIS A 54 -2.09 16.24 4.16
CA HIS A 54 -0.82 16.36 3.45
C HIS A 54 0.32 15.61 4.15
N ALA A 55 0.46 15.79 5.46
CA ALA A 55 1.47 15.07 6.25
C ALA A 55 1.26 13.55 6.24
N MET A 56 0.00 13.09 6.35
CA MET A 56 -0.34 11.67 6.21
C MET A 56 0.08 11.12 4.85
N ARG A 57 -0.21 11.86 3.76
CA ARG A 57 0.16 11.42 2.41
C ARG A 57 1.68 11.27 2.24
N GLU A 58 2.46 12.16 2.84
CA GLU A 58 3.92 12.08 2.85
C GLU A 58 4.44 10.91 3.70
N ASP A 59 3.72 10.53 4.75
CA ASP A 59 4.04 9.36 5.56
C ASP A 59 3.82 8.06 4.76
N GLU A 60 2.68 7.91 4.10
CA GLU A 60 2.40 6.71 3.29
C GLU A 60 3.34 6.58 2.08
N ALA A 61 3.74 7.71 1.48
CA ALA A 61 4.77 7.70 0.45
C ALA A 61 6.11 7.15 0.99
N ARG A 62 6.51 7.55 2.21
CA ARG A 62 7.72 7.01 2.87
C ARG A 62 7.55 5.53 3.24
N HIS A 63 6.38 5.08 3.66
CA HIS A 63 6.11 3.66 3.92
C HIS A 63 6.27 2.82 2.66
N ARG A 64 5.71 3.27 1.53
CA ARG A 64 5.90 2.63 0.23
C ARG A 64 7.37 2.56 -0.15
N ASP A 65 8.08 3.69 -0.08
CA ASP A 65 9.49 3.75 -0.48
C ASP A 65 10.37 2.86 0.43
N SER A 66 10.03 2.77 1.71
CA SER A 66 10.68 1.85 2.67
C SER A 66 10.43 0.40 2.30
N ALA A 67 9.20 0.02 1.94
CA ALA A 67 8.89 -1.33 1.50
C ALA A 67 9.65 -1.71 0.22
N ILE A 68 9.79 -0.78 -0.72
CA ILE A 68 10.61 -0.95 -1.93
C ILE A 68 12.08 -1.13 -1.57
N ALA A 69 12.63 -0.28 -0.69
CA ALA A 69 14.01 -0.35 -0.24
C ALA A 69 14.33 -1.67 0.50
N LEU A 70 13.35 -2.24 1.22
CA LEU A 70 13.45 -3.55 1.88
C LEU A 70 13.32 -4.74 0.92
N GLY A 71 13.21 -4.49 -0.39
CA GLY A 71 13.23 -5.53 -1.41
C GLY A 71 11.86 -6.07 -1.79
N ALA A 72 10.80 -5.25 -1.70
CA ALA A 72 9.49 -5.56 -2.26
C ALA A 72 9.63 -6.12 -3.70
N ALA A 73 8.91 -7.20 -3.97
CA ALA A 73 8.76 -7.70 -5.33
C ALA A 73 7.89 -6.76 -6.18
N GLU A 74 7.95 -6.88 -7.50
CA GLU A 74 6.94 -6.27 -8.35
C GLU A 74 5.69 -7.14 -8.40
N LEU A 75 4.53 -6.58 -8.04
CA LEU A 75 3.26 -7.29 -8.16
C LEU A 75 2.86 -7.45 -9.63
N PRO A 76 2.46 -8.66 -10.07
CA PRO A 76 1.85 -8.88 -11.37
C PRO A 76 0.65 -7.96 -11.58
N GLU A 77 0.50 -7.44 -12.80
CA GLU A 77 -0.60 -6.54 -13.17
C GLU A 77 -2.01 -7.05 -12.79
N PRO A 78 -2.35 -8.35 -12.95
CA PRO A 78 -3.65 -8.87 -12.54
C PRO A 78 -3.93 -8.70 -11.03
N VAL A 79 -2.90 -8.88 -10.19
CA VAL A 79 -3.00 -8.74 -8.74
C VAL A 79 -3.23 -7.27 -8.38
N ARG A 80 -2.45 -6.38 -9.00
CA ARG A 80 -2.56 -4.92 -8.82
C ARG A 80 -3.95 -4.41 -9.22
N ALA A 81 -4.48 -4.88 -10.34
CA ALA A 81 -5.82 -4.55 -10.81
C ALA A 81 -6.90 -5.02 -9.82
N GLY A 82 -6.76 -6.24 -9.29
CA GLY A 82 -7.65 -6.76 -8.25
C GLY A 82 -7.64 -5.91 -6.98
N MET A 83 -6.46 -5.52 -6.49
CA MET A 83 -6.34 -4.66 -5.32
C MET A 83 -7.00 -3.30 -5.55
N ARG A 84 -6.79 -2.67 -6.70
CA ARG A 84 -7.46 -1.39 -7.05
C ARG A 84 -8.98 -1.51 -7.05
N ALA A 85 -9.52 -2.62 -7.57
CA ALA A 85 -10.97 -2.86 -7.57
C ALA A 85 -11.51 -2.99 -6.13
N LEU A 86 -10.79 -3.71 -5.26
CA LEU A 86 -11.13 -3.84 -3.85
C LEU A 86 -11.09 -2.50 -3.11
N ALA A 87 -10.02 -1.70 -3.28
CA ALA A 87 -9.94 -0.38 -2.68
C ALA A 87 -11.05 0.56 -3.15
N LYS A 88 -11.42 0.50 -4.44
CA LYS A 88 -12.56 1.26 -4.96
C LYS A 88 -13.88 0.82 -4.33
N ALA A 89 -14.08 -0.48 -4.12
CA ALA A 89 -15.26 -1.00 -3.44
C ALA A 89 -15.33 -0.51 -1.98
N MET A 90 -14.24 -0.63 -1.22
CA MET A 90 -14.15 -0.18 0.17
C MET A 90 -14.46 1.32 0.31
N THR A 91 -13.81 2.14 -0.51
CA THR A 91 -14.03 3.59 -0.48
C THR A 91 -15.46 3.95 -0.86
N THR A 92 -16.05 3.28 -1.86
CA THR A 92 -17.45 3.50 -2.26
C THR A 92 -18.43 3.11 -1.14
N ILE A 93 -18.18 2.00 -0.45
CA ILE A 93 -19.00 1.55 0.69
C ILE A 93 -18.90 2.57 1.83
N ALA A 94 -17.69 3.03 2.17
CA ALA A 94 -17.48 4.02 3.22
C ALA A 94 -18.18 5.37 2.96
N TYR A 95 -18.47 5.72 1.71
CA TYR A 95 -19.28 6.91 1.38
C TYR A 95 -20.79 6.67 1.44
N ARG A 96 -21.24 5.40 1.46
CA ARG A 96 -22.66 5.02 1.37
C ARG A 96 -23.25 4.51 2.70
N VAL A 97 -22.41 4.23 3.69
CA VAL A 97 -22.79 3.86 5.06
C VAL A 97 -22.47 5.02 5.98
#